data_AF-A0A674K498-F1
#
_entry.id   AF-A0A674K498-F1
#
_cell.length_a   1.000
_cell.length_b   1.000
_cell.length_c   1.000
_cell.angle_alpha   90.00
_cell.angle_beta   90.00
_cell.angle_gamma   90.00
#
_symmetry.space_group_name_H-M   'P 1'
#
loop_
_entity.id
_entity.type
_entity.pdbx_description
1 polymer ?
#
loop_
_entity_poly.entity_id
_entity_poly.type
_entity_poly.pdbx_seq_one_letter_code
_entity_poly.pdbx_strand_id
1 'polypeptide(L)'
;GNVLSLILQLTHLSPYVALECLGFLWELHRIYLFKSKTLSQLLISAVEPMNINDLEKKSKMKKITISLDVQDPEVTRIAFAIALKNLYSTEPEVEEGDVLGVLAAASVLQFPSLFQKCVSIMKSGICSANVCSYYCAACKYKQETLVTDCERWLEVNLVPQLSSQIHLRKLPQELLQKVLRSPRLFTFNEFHLLKTTLCWTYLQLNPRVQIIPSHETILMYFSSLSKRCSFLEREAGQRYRTVFQSLRLHGITSSKHLEDLRQINFLPLPWLTQILSNHYHALENGGDMTLQKDFSMQAVRFGLLLKQEPRYHEEIISIYGFFFEIKAIRYEASAYSFYIQRVKQTDPALSFFTAERSPVSLRQEREVKYEIKAQCMMDGKWREFSTDQLTQKFGVTKPSCKSQVSIF
;
A
#
# COMPACT_ATOMS: atom_id res chain seq x y z
N GLY A 1 3.56 3.95 -48.51
CA GLY A 1 4.03 5.18 -49.17
C GLY A 1 5.23 5.77 -48.47
N ASN A 2 5.04 6.48 -47.35
CA ASN A 2 6.05 7.38 -46.78
C ASN A 2 7.25 6.76 -46.03
N VAL A 3 7.14 5.55 -45.47
CA VAL A 3 8.25 4.98 -44.67
C VAL A 3 9.40 4.49 -45.55
N LEU A 4 9.11 3.87 -46.71
CA LEU A 4 10.13 3.39 -47.64
C LEU A 4 10.88 4.54 -48.32
N SER A 5 10.20 5.65 -48.66
CA SER A 5 10.85 6.83 -49.22
C SER A 5 11.76 7.52 -48.20
N LEU A 6 11.35 7.56 -46.93
CA LEU A 6 12.13 8.12 -45.83
C LEU A 6 13.37 7.26 -45.52
N ILE A 7 13.22 5.92 -45.53
CA ILE A 7 14.35 4.99 -45.38
C ILE A 7 15.38 5.19 -46.50
N LEU A 8 14.93 5.38 -47.75
CA LEU A 8 15.80 5.67 -48.89
C LEU A 8 16.46 7.07 -48.81
N GLN A 9 15.80 8.07 -48.23
CA GLN A 9 16.44 9.37 -47.95
C GLN A 9 17.50 9.29 -46.84
N LEU A 10 17.32 8.37 -45.89
CA LEU A 10 18.24 8.17 -44.77
C LEU A 10 19.51 7.41 -45.17
N THR A 11 19.53 6.61 -46.25
CA THR A 11 20.74 5.86 -46.66
C THR A 11 21.93 6.76 -47.02
N HIS A 12 21.68 7.99 -47.45
CA HIS A 12 22.71 8.97 -47.84
C HIS A 12 23.28 9.81 -46.66
N LEU A 13 22.74 9.65 -45.46
CA LEU A 13 23.12 10.44 -44.27
C LEU A 13 24.11 9.70 -43.36
N SER A 14 24.82 10.43 -42.48
CA SER A 14 25.74 9.86 -41.47
C SER A 14 25.09 8.76 -40.63
N PRO A 15 25.79 7.65 -40.32
CA PRO A 15 25.27 6.59 -39.44
C PRO A 15 25.18 7.04 -37.98
N TYR A 16 25.77 8.19 -37.62
CA TYR A 16 25.82 8.74 -36.28
C TYR A 16 24.89 9.94 -36.10
N VAL A 17 24.21 9.97 -34.96
CA VAL A 17 23.33 11.05 -34.52
C VAL A 17 23.83 11.55 -33.16
N ALA A 18 23.93 12.86 -32.99
CA ALA A 18 24.20 13.51 -31.71
C ALA A 18 22.85 13.89 -31.08
N LEU A 19 22.56 13.36 -29.88
CA LEU A 19 21.39 13.74 -29.10
C LEU A 19 21.82 14.69 -27.99
N GLU A 20 21.33 15.92 -28.00
CA GLU A 20 21.46 16.85 -26.87
C GLU A 20 20.30 16.64 -25.90
N CYS A 21 20.60 16.20 -24.68
CA CYS A 21 19.59 15.92 -23.64
C CYS A 21 20.24 15.95 -22.25
N LEU A 22 19.54 16.52 -21.25
CA LEU A 22 20.01 16.64 -19.85
C LEU A 22 21.36 17.37 -19.69
N GLY A 23 21.65 18.30 -20.61
CA GLY A 23 22.91 19.05 -20.68
C GLY A 23 24.11 18.22 -21.15
N PHE A 24 23.86 17.09 -21.81
CA PHE A 24 24.88 16.18 -22.35
C PHE A 24 24.64 15.93 -23.84
N LEU A 25 25.74 15.71 -24.58
CA LEU A 25 25.72 15.29 -25.97
C LEU A 25 25.97 13.78 -26.06
N TRP A 26 24.94 13.02 -26.42
CA TRP A 26 24.98 11.57 -26.54
C TRP A 26 25.23 11.17 -28.00
N GLU A 27 26.24 10.33 -28.24
CA GLU A 27 26.51 9.82 -29.59
C GLU A 27 25.79 8.49 -29.80
N LEU A 28 24.87 8.45 -30.76
CA LEU A 28 24.02 7.30 -31.03
C LEU A 28 24.13 6.84 -32.49
N HIS A 29 23.79 5.58 -32.70
CA HIS A 29 23.78 4.94 -34.02
C HIS A 29 22.36 4.97 -34.57
N ARG A 30 22.19 5.60 -35.74
CA ARG A 30 20.88 5.91 -36.35
C ARG A 30 19.92 4.72 -36.39
N ILE A 31 20.42 3.52 -36.71
CA ILE A 31 19.60 2.31 -36.85
C ILE A 31 18.86 1.93 -35.57
N TYR A 32 19.42 2.24 -34.40
CA TYR A 32 18.80 1.87 -33.12
C TYR A 32 17.80 2.92 -32.60
N LEU A 33 17.79 4.14 -33.15
CA LEU A 33 16.83 5.18 -32.76
C LEU A 33 15.38 4.75 -33.03
N PHE A 34 15.16 3.87 -34.02
CA PHE A 34 13.83 3.34 -34.36
C PHE A 34 13.22 2.42 -33.29
N LYS A 35 13.99 1.98 -32.29
CA LYS A 35 13.43 1.32 -31.10
C LYS A 35 12.68 2.28 -30.17
N SER A 36 12.93 3.58 -30.31
CA SER A 36 12.27 4.66 -29.56
C SER A 36 11.36 5.45 -30.51
N LYS A 37 10.10 5.61 -30.13
CA LYS A 37 9.18 6.43 -30.93
C LYS A 37 9.55 7.92 -30.86
N THR A 38 9.97 8.42 -29.70
CA THR A 38 10.41 9.81 -29.54
C THR A 38 11.65 10.12 -30.38
N LEU A 39 12.69 9.28 -30.29
CA LEU A 39 13.93 9.51 -31.04
C LEU A 39 13.73 9.33 -32.55
N SER A 40 12.90 8.40 -32.99
CA SER A 40 12.59 8.26 -34.40
C SER A 40 11.82 9.47 -34.94
N GLN A 41 10.84 9.99 -34.21
CA GLN A 41 10.14 11.23 -34.59
C GLN A 41 11.09 12.45 -34.66
N LEU A 42 11.96 12.63 -33.65
CA LEU A 42 12.95 13.72 -33.66
C LEU A 42 13.91 13.60 -34.85
N LEU A 43 14.36 12.39 -35.17
CA LEU A 43 15.20 12.15 -36.34
C LEU A 43 14.46 12.50 -37.63
N ILE A 44 13.20 12.10 -37.75
CA ILE A 44 12.36 12.37 -38.93
C ILE A 44 12.15 13.87 -39.09
N SER A 45 11.75 14.58 -38.05
CA SER A 45 11.55 16.03 -38.09
C SER A 45 12.83 16.81 -38.38
N ALA A 46 14.00 16.28 -38.01
CA ALA A 46 15.28 16.88 -38.37
C ALA A 46 15.66 16.67 -39.85
N VAL A 47 15.02 15.72 -40.55
CA VAL A 47 15.30 15.32 -41.94
C VAL A 47 14.22 15.80 -42.94
N GLU A 48 12.94 15.82 -42.54
CA GLU A 48 11.79 16.22 -43.37
C GLU A 48 11.85 17.62 -44.02
N PRO A 49 12.41 18.68 -43.40
CA PRO A 49 12.49 20.00 -44.05
C PRO A 49 13.59 20.10 -45.15
N MET A 50 14.23 19.01 -45.56
CA MET A 50 15.31 19.06 -46.56
C MET A 50 14.79 18.90 -48.00
N ASN A 51 15.04 19.91 -48.83
CA ASN A 51 14.95 19.77 -50.29
C ASN A 51 16.05 18.84 -50.82
N ILE A 52 15.79 18.17 -51.95
CA ILE A 52 16.74 17.26 -52.63
C ILE A 52 18.10 17.93 -52.89
N ASN A 53 18.13 19.24 -53.14
CA ASN A 53 19.34 20.02 -53.38
C ASN A 53 20.14 20.36 -52.09
N ASP A 54 19.53 20.27 -50.91
CA ASP A 54 20.20 20.47 -49.61
C ASP A 54 20.78 19.16 -49.04
N LEU A 55 20.25 18.01 -49.45
CA LEU A 55 20.77 16.67 -49.13
C LEU A 55 22.17 16.46 -49.72
N GLU A 56 22.42 16.94 -50.94
CA GLU A 56 23.74 16.87 -51.58
C GLU A 56 24.77 17.80 -50.90
N LYS A 57 24.36 18.99 -50.46
CA LYS A 57 25.24 19.92 -49.69
C LYS A 57 25.55 19.41 -48.28
N LYS A 58 24.63 18.66 -47.66
CA LYS A 58 24.84 18.04 -46.33
C LYS A 58 25.48 16.65 -46.36
N SER A 59 25.74 16.05 -47.51
CA SER A 59 26.63 14.87 -47.63
C SER A 59 28.03 15.12 -47.05
N LYS A 60 28.42 16.40 -46.86
CA LYS A 60 29.64 16.85 -46.17
C LYS A 60 29.47 17.16 -44.67
N MET A 61 28.24 17.17 -44.11
CA MET A 61 28.01 17.36 -42.67
C MET A 61 28.17 16.04 -41.92
N LYS A 62 29.19 15.96 -41.05
CA LYS A 62 29.62 14.73 -40.37
C LYS A 62 28.60 14.13 -39.38
N LYS A 63 27.59 14.86 -38.89
CA LYS A 63 26.70 14.40 -37.82
C LYS A 63 25.35 15.14 -37.81
N ILE A 64 24.24 14.41 -37.67
CA ILE A 64 22.90 15.01 -37.44
C ILE A 64 22.76 15.27 -35.94
N THR A 65 22.35 16.47 -35.56
CA THR A 65 22.08 16.81 -34.14
C THR A 65 20.57 16.92 -33.92
N ILE A 66 20.07 16.21 -32.91
CA ILE A 66 18.69 16.30 -32.41
C ILE A 66 18.71 16.70 -30.94
N SER A 67 17.69 17.44 -30.48
CA SER A 67 17.58 17.88 -29.09
C SER A 67 16.31 17.32 -28.45
N LEU A 68 16.42 16.85 -27.20
CA LEU A 68 15.31 16.40 -26.39
C LEU A 68 15.33 17.14 -25.05
N ASP A 69 14.27 17.89 -24.78
CA ASP A 69 14.08 18.54 -23.48
C ASP A 69 13.26 17.62 -22.55
N VAL A 70 13.74 17.47 -21.31
CA VAL A 70 13.17 16.54 -20.32
C VAL A 70 12.92 17.29 -19.02
N GLN A 71 11.64 17.42 -18.69
CA GLN A 71 11.17 18.12 -17.48
C GLN A 71 10.82 17.15 -16.33
N ASP A 72 10.91 15.83 -16.57
CA ASP A 72 10.58 14.82 -15.56
C ASP A 72 11.75 14.66 -14.58
N PRO A 73 11.58 15.01 -13.28
CA PRO A 73 12.67 14.94 -12.29
C PRO A 73 13.14 13.52 -11.98
N GLU A 74 12.33 12.49 -12.30
CA GLU A 74 12.73 11.09 -12.12
C GLU A 74 13.74 10.64 -13.20
N VAL A 75 13.87 11.41 -14.29
CA VAL A 75 14.81 11.10 -15.37
C VAL A 75 16.21 11.63 -15.02
N THR A 76 16.97 10.81 -14.33
CA THR A 76 18.38 11.10 -14.03
C THR A 76 19.28 10.82 -15.25
N ARG A 77 20.47 11.42 -15.27
CA ARG A 77 21.47 11.14 -16.33
C ARG A 77 21.87 9.67 -16.39
N ILE A 78 21.98 9.02 -15.23
CA ILE A 78 22.33 7.59 -15.12
C ILE A 78 21.21 6.75 -15.73
N ALA A 79 19.97 6.98 -15.31
CA ALA A 79 18.82 6.27 -15.85
C ALA A 79 18.64 6.47 -17.37
N PHE A 80 18.86 7.70 -17.86
CA PHE A 80 18.80 8.00 -19.28
C PHE A 80 19.91 7.27 -20.06
N ALA A 81 21.13 7.24 -19.53
CA ALA A 81 22.22 6.47 -20.12
C ALA A 81 21.92 4.97 -20.19
N ILE A 82 21.35 4.39 -19.12
CA ILE A 82 20.91 2.98 -19.10
C ILE A 82 19.84 2.74 -20.16
N ALA A 83 18.87 3.66 -20.31
CA ALA A 83 17.84 3.54 -21.33
C ALA A 83 18.42 3.60 -22.76
N LEU A 84 19.39 4.49 -23.01
CA LEU A 84 20.09 4.57 -24.29
C LEU A 84 20.95 3.33 -24.57
N LYS A 85 21.65 2.80 -23.55
CA LYS A 85 22.40 1.54 -23.65
C LYS A 85 21.49 0.41 -24.12
N ASN A 86 20.27 0.33 -23.59
CA ASN A 86 19.29 -0.68 -23.95
C ASN A 86 18.75 -0.57 -25.40
N LEU A 87 19.03 0.52 -26.12
CA LEU A 87 18.78 0.57 -27.57
C LEU A 87 19.66 -0.45 -28.31
N TYR A 88 20.85 -0.75 -27.79
CA TYR A 88 21.80 -1.69 -28.40
C TYR A 88 21.57 -3.14 -27.98
N SER A 89 20.88 -3.36 -26.85
CA SER A 89 20.59 -4.70 -26.35
C SER A 89 19.47 -5.38 -27.14
N THR A 90 19.58 -6.70 -27.29
CA THR A 90 18.50 -7.56 -27.81
C THR A 90 17.39 -7.70 -26.78
N GLU A 91 17.76 -7.91 -25.51
CA GLU A 91 16.85 -7.95 -24.36
C GLU A 91 17.17 -6.81 -23.39
N PRO A 92 16.14 -6.11 -22.85
CA PRO A 92 16.40 -5.03 -21.90
C PRO A 92 16.91 -5.54 -20.55
N GLU A 93 18.01 -4.95 -20.09
CA GLU A 93 18.65 -5.23 -18.79
C GLU A 93 18.57 -3.98 -17.91
N VAL A 94 17.98 -4.14 -16.72
CA VAL A 94 17.75 -3.05 -15.76
C VAL A 94 17.92 -3.61 -14.35
N GLU A 95 18.68 -2.91 -13.52
CA GLU A 95 18.85 -3.25 -12.10
C GLU A 95 17.70 -2.71 -11.24
N GLU A 96 17.37 -3.38 -10.14
CA GLU A 96 16.27 -2.98 -9.26
C GLU A 96 16.47 -1.58 -8.65
N GLY A 97 17.71 -1.16 -8.39
CA GLY A 97 18.03 0.15 -7.82
C GLY A 97 17.72 1.32 -8.76
N ASP A 98 17.87 1.10 -10.08
CA ASP A 98 17.73 2.14 -11.10
C ASP A 98 16.35 2.11 -11.79
N VAL A 99 15.55 1.06 -11.56
CA VAL A 99 14.35 0.75 -12.34
C VAL A 99 13.34 1.90 -12.42
N LEU A 100 13.21 2.70 -11.35
CA LEU A 100 12.28 3.83 -11.33
C LEU A 100 12.70 4.91 -12.33
N GLY A 101 13.96 5.33 -12.28
CA GLY A 101 14.49 6.33 -13.21
C GLY A 101 14.50 5.80 -14.64
N VAL A 102 14.83 4.52 -14.83
CA VAL A 102 14.84 3.89 -16.17
C VAL A 102 13.42 3.78 -16.73
N LEU A 103 12.40 3.50 -15.92
CA LEU A 103 11.00 3.56 -16.33
C LEU A 103 10.63 4.97 -16.82
N ALA A 104 11.03 6.00 -16.07
CA ALA A 104 10.80 7.40 -16.43
C ALA A 104 11.46 7.74 -17.78
N ALA A 105 12.73 7.36 -17.96
CA ALA A 105 13.46 7.56 -19.21
C ALA A 105 12.81 6.78 -20.37
N ALA A 106 12.39 5.54 -20.14
CA ALA A 106 11.71 4.71 -21.14
C ALA A 106 10.35 5.32 -21.55
N SER A 107 9.65 5.96 -20.62
CA SER A 107 8.40 6.70 -20.90
C SER A 107 8.66 7.90 -21.80
N VAL A 108 9.64 8.74 -21.46
CA VAL A 108 10.05 9.91 -22.27
C VAL A 108 10.50 9.50 -23.67
N LEU A 109 11.30 8.44 -23.75
CA LEU A 109 11.77 7.89 -25.02
C LEU A 109 10.68 7.14 -25.79
N GLN A 110 9.52 6.87 -25.19
CA GLN A 110 8.49 5.98 -25.74
C GLN A 110 9.13 4.67 -26.25
N PHE A 111 9.86 3.99 -25.36
CA PHE A 111 10.58 2.74 -25.64
C PHE A 111 9.82 1.55 -25.00
N PRO A 112 8.91 0.86 -25.73
CA PRO A 112 7.90 -0.01 -25.10
C PRO A 112 8.49 -1.25 -24.45
N SER A 113 9.48 -1.91 -25.06
CA SER A 113 10.05 -3.15 -24.52
C SER A 113 10.81 -2.89 -23.21
N LEU A 114 11.61 -1.82 -23.14
CA LEU A 114 12.28 -1.38 -21.92
C LEU A 114 11.26 -0.98 -20.83
N PHE A 115 10.23 -0.23 -21.22
CA PHE A 115 9.17 0.19 -20.31
C PHE A 115 8.46 -1.01 -19.66
N GLN A 116 8.05 -2.00 -20.46
CA GLN A 116 7.40 -3.21 -19.94
C GLN A 116 8.33 -4.05 -19.05
N LYS A 117 9.63 -4.13 -19.39
CA LYS A 117 10.62 -4.80 -18.53
C LYS A 117 10.73 -4.12 -17.16
N CYS A 118 10.79 -2.78 -17.13
CA CYS A 118 10.83 -2.02 -15.87
C CYS A 118 9.58 -2.28 -15.03
N VAL A 119 8.39 -2.25 -15.62
CA VAL A 119 7.14 -2.57 -14.92
C VAL A 119 7.18 -3.98 -14.32
N SER A 120 7.67 -4.98 -15.07
CA SER A 120 7.80 -6.35 -14.55
C SER A 120 8.71 -6.43 -13.32
N ILE A 121 9.89 -5.79 -13.36
CA ILE A 121 10.84 -5.75 -12.24
C ILE A 121 10.22 -5.05 -11.03
N MET A 122 9.53 -3.92 -11.24
CA MET A 122 8.86 -3.18 -10.17
C MET A 122 7.78 -4.01 -9.49
N LYS A 123 6.97 -4.76 -10.26
CA LYS A 123 5.90 -5.62 -9.72
C LYS A 123 6.45 -6.74 -8.84
N SER A 124 7.56 -7.37 -9.22
CA SER A 124 8.19 -8.41 -8.40
C SER A 124 8.95 -7.87 -7.19
N GLY A 125 9.42 -6.62 -7.26
CA GLY A 125 10.26 -6.00 -6.24
C GLY A 125 9.54 -5.07 -5.25
N ILE A 126 8.21 -5.10 -5.15
CA ILE A 126 7.47 -4.20 -4.24
C ILE A 126 7.81 -4.51 -2.77
N CYS A 127 8.27 -3.50 -2.04
CA CYS A 127 8.60 -3.58 -0.63
C CYS A 127 8.35 -2.25 0.10
N SER A 128 8.58 -2.22 1.42
CA SER A 128 8.33 -1.03 2.25
C SER A 128 9.12 0.21 1.83
N ALA A 129 10.29 0.04 1.20
CA ALA A 129 11.15 1.14 0.77
C ALA A 129 10.69 1.82 -0.53
N ASN A 130 10.08 1.07 -1.43
CA ASN A 130 9.77 1.53 -2.79
C ASN A 130 8.27 1.61 -3.11
N VAL A 131 7.37 1.00 -2.32
CA VAL A 131 5.93 0.95 -2.62
C VAL A 131 5.30 2.32 -2.86
N CYS A 132 5.71 3.35 -2.10
CA CYS A 132 5.17 4.70 -2.26
C CYS A 132 5.65 5.34 -3.57
N SER A 133 6.94 5.23 -3.88
CA SER A 133 7.51 5.77 -5.11
C SER A 133 7.03 5.00 -6.35
N TYR A 134 6.87 3.69 -6.25
CA TYR A 134 6.32 2.85 -7.31
C TYR A 134 4.86 3.18 -7.58
N TYR A 135 4.05 3.40 -6.54
CA TYR A 135 2.67 3.87 -6.70
C TYR A 135 2.62 5.22 -7.42
N CYS A 136 3.39 6.21 -6.97
CA CYS A 136 3.42 7.54 -7.60
C CYS A 136 3.86 7.46 -9.07
N ALA A 137 4.90 6.68 -9.36
CA ALA A 137 5.35 6.44 -10.74
C ALA A 137 4.27 5.74 -11.57
N ALA A 138 3.62 4.71 -11.02
CA ALA A 138 2.56 3.98 -11.70
C ALA A 138 1.36 4.87 -12.04
N CYS A 139 0.95 5.76 -11.14
CA CYS A 139 -0.07 6.77 -11.42
C CYS A 139 0.39 7.73 -12.53
N LYS A 140 1.61 8.26 -12.42
CA LYS A 140 2.18 9.23 -13.38
C LYS A 140 2.29 8.65 -14.79
N TYR A 141 2.78 7.42 -14.91
CA TYR A 141 2.99 6.71 -16.18
C TYR A 141 1.82 5.81 -16.59
N LYS A 142 0.65 5.97 -15.94
CA LYS A 142 -0.62 5.30 -16.25
C LYS A 142 -0.52 3.76 -16.30
N GLN A 143 0.19 3.17 -15.33
CA GLN A 143 0.34 1.72 -15.17
C GLN A 143 -0.62 1.15 -14.12
N GLU A 144 -1.86 0.92 -14.52
CA GLU A 144 -2.94 0.49 -13.62
C GLU A 144 -2.66 -0.84 -12.88
N THR A 145 -1.99 -1.78 -13.54
CA THR A 145 -1.64 -3.06 -12.90
C THR A 145 -0.64 -2.87 -11.76
N LEU A 146 0.36 -2.00 -11.93
CA LEU A 146 1.33 -1.68 -10.88
C LEU A 146 0.70 -0.85 -9.75
N VAL A 147 -0.24 0.07 -10.08
CA VAL A 147 -1.05 0.78 -9.07
C VAL A 147 -1.78 -0.23 -8.18
N THR A 148 -2.46 -1.21 -8.81
CA THR A 148 -3.22 -2.24 -8.10
C THR A 148 -2.32 -3.11 -7.23
N ASP A 149 -1.13 -3.50 -7.72
CA ASP A 149 -0.20 -4.31 -6.93
C ASP A 149 0.39 -3.53 -5.73
N CYS A 150 0.65 -2.23 -5.88
CA CYS A 150 1.09 -1.38 -4.77
C CYS A 150 -0.02 -1.23 -3.71
N GLU A 151 -1.26 -0.99 -4.14
CA GLU A 151 -2.42 -0.95 -3.24
C GLU A 151 -2.60 -2.28 -2.51
N ARG A 152 -2.48 -3.39 -3.25
CA ARG A 152 -2.61 -4.74 -2.70
C ARG A 152 -1.52 -5.05 -1.68
N TRP A 153 -0.28 -4.65 -1.96
CA TRP A 153 0.82 -4.78 -1.01
C TRP A 153 0.53 -3.99 0.27
N LEU A 154 0.02 -2.77 0.17
CA LEU A 154 -0.32 -1.93 1.33
C LEU A 154 -1.48 -2.49 2.15
N GLU A 155 -2.52 -3.05 1.51
CA GLU A 155 -3.63 -3.70 2.21
C GLU A 155 -3.16 -4.80 3.17
N VAL A 156 -2.09 -5.51 2.84
CA VAL A 156 -1.56 -6.59 3.69
C VAL A 156 -0.45 -6.09 4.62
N ASN A 157 0.35 -5.12 4.18
CA ASN A 157 1.62 -4.76 4.83
C ASN A 157 1.63 -3.40 5.53
N LEU A 158 0.57 -2.58 5.45
CA LEU A 158 0.50 -1.26 6.09
C LEU A 158 0.80 -1.36 7.60
N VAL A 159 0.08 -2.23 8.31
CA VAL A 159 0.23 -2.42 9.75
C VAL A 159 1.42 -3.31 10.11
N PRO A 160 1.62 -4.51 9.52
CA PRO A 160 2.66 -5.42 10.02
C PRO A 160 4.08 -5.05 9.56
N GLN A 161 4.25 -4.35 8.44
CA GLN A 161 5.59 -4.02 7.92
C GLN A 161 5.84 -2.52 7.79
N LEU A 162 4.97 -1.77 7.10
CA LEU A 162 5.24 -0.35 6.82
C LEU A 162 5.19 0.52 8.08
N SER A 163 4.35 0.17 9.06
CA SER A 163 4.18 0.94 10.31
C SER A 163 5.46 1.08 11.15
N SER A 164 6.43 0.16 10.98
CA SER A 164 7.71 0.15 11.69
C SER A 164 8.86 0.78 10.88
N GLN A 165 8.57 1.27 9.68
CA GLN A 165 9.56 1.80 8.74
C GLN A 165 9.40 3.30 8.57
N ILE A 166 10.51 4.04 8.55
CA ILE A 166 10.50 5.49 8.32
C ILE A 166 9.84 5.86 6.97
N HIS A 167 9.85 4.92 6.02
CA HIS A 167 9.21 5.04 4.72
C HIS A 167 7.69 5.29 4.80
N LEU A 168 7.02 5.00 5.92
CA LEU A 168 5.62 5.35 6.15
C LEU A 168 5.35 6.84 5.82
N ARG A 169 6.32 7.72 6.07
CA ARG A 169 6.18 9.16 5.78
C ARG A 169 5.95 9.48 4.29
N LYS A 170 6.41 8.61 3.38
CA LYS A 170 6.32 8.82 1.94
C LYS A 170 4.92 8.46 1.41
N LEU A 171 4.07 7.87 2.24
CA LEU A 171 2.75 7.41 1.84
C LEU A 171 1.81 8.62 1.57
N PRO A 172 1.30 8.77 0.34
CA PRO A 172 0.34 9.83 0.01
C PRO A 172 -0.94 9.70 0.82
N GLN A 173 -1.56 10.84 1.15
CA GLN A 173 -2.77 10.87 1.97
C GLN A 173 -3.94 10.14 1.29
N GLU A 174 -4.12 10.34 -0.01
CA GLU A 174 -5.18 9.76 -0.83
C GLU A 174 -5.05 8.24 -0.87
N LEU A 175 -3.82 7.75 -1.00
CA LEU A 175 -3.52 6.32 -1.00
C LEU A 175 -3.77 5.71 0.39
N LEU A 176 -3.32 6.37 1.46
CA LEU A 176 -3.61 5.92 2.82
C LEU A 176 -5.13 5.82 3.03
N GLN A 177 -5.88 6.85 2.66
CA GLN A 177 -7.34 6.86 2.78
C GLN A 177 -8.01 5.75 1.97
N LYS A 178 -7.54 5.48 0.75
CA LYS A 178 -8.02 4.38 -0.09
C LYS A 178 -7.78 3.03 0.57
N VAL A 179 -6.57 2.80 1.10
CA VAL A 179 -6.20 1.56 1.79
C VAL A 179 -7.00 1.38 3.09
N LEU A 180 -7.18 2.44 3.89
CA LEU A 180 -7.96 2.40 5.14
C LEU A 180 -9.42 1.95 4.92
N ARG A 181 -10.00 2.32 3.79
CA ARG A 181 -11.37 1.95 3.40
C ARG A 181 -11.48 0.57 2.77
N SER A 182 -10.35 -0.05 2.41
CA SER A 182 -10.38 -1.35 1.76
C SER A 182 -10.91 -2.42 2.72
N PRO A 183 -11.91 -3.23 2.30
CA PRO A 183 -12.38 -4.37 3.08
C PRO A 183 -11.34 -5.51 3.16
N ARG A 184 -10.26 -5.42 2.37
CA ARG A 184 -9.15 -6.38 2.36
C ARG A 184 -7.99 -5.97 3.29
N LEU A 185 -8.06 -4.77 3.88
CA LEU A 185 -7.01 -4.28 4.77
C LEU A 185 -6.86 -5.19 5.99
N PHE A 186 -5.66 -5.74 6.14
CA PHE A 186 -5.23 -6.48 7.30
C PHE A 186 -4.82 -5.54 8.45
N THR A 187 -5.30 -5.84 9.65
CA THR A 187 -4.82 -5.25 10.91
C THR A 187 -4.95 -6.28 12.02
N PHE A 188 -4.06 -6.23 13.01
CA PHE A 188 -4.17 -7.06 14.22
C PHE A 188 -5.43 -6.72 15.02
N ASN A 189 -5.73 -5.42 15.13
CA ASN A 189 -6.98 -4.86 15.65
C ASN A 189 -7.09 -3.38 15.24
N GLU A 190 -8.24 -2.74 15.48
CA GLU A 190 -8.46 -1.34 15.10
C GLU A 190 -7.52 -0.35 15.81
N PHE A 191 -7.02 -0.70 17.01
CA PHE A 191 -6.08 0.17 17.73
C PHE A 191 -4.70 0.21 17.07
N HIS A 192 -4.20 -0.90 16.56
CA HIS A 192 -2.94 -0.91 15.77
C HIS A 192 -3.04 -0.06 14.51
N LEU A 193 -4.22 -0.04 13.88
CA LEU A 193 -4.47 0.78 12.71
C LEU A 193 -4.47 2.28 13.09
N LEU A 194 -5.17 2.64 14.17
CA LEU A 194 -5.11 4.00 14.73
C LEU A 194 -3.68 4.44 15.04
N LYS A 195 -2.88 3.60 15.72
CA LYS A 195 -1.46 3.88 16.01
C LYS A 195 -0.65 4.15 14.74
N THR A 196 -0.88 3.35 13.70
CA THR A 196 -0.22 3.52 12.40
C THR A 196 -0.59 4.86 11.77
N THR A 197 -1.87 5.22 11.78
CA THR A 197 -2.36 6.51 11.22
C THR A 197 -1.87 7.72 12.03
N LEU A 198 -1.81 7.62 13.36
CA LEU A 198 -1.23 8.64 14.23
C LEU A 198 0.27 8.82 13.96
N CYS A 199 1.02 7.73 13.81
CA CYS A 199 2.43 7.75 13.46
C CYS A 199 2.65 8.41 12.11
N TRP A 200 1.88 8.04 11.09
CA TRP A 200 1.92 8.69 9.77
C TRP A 200 1.67 10.19 9.89
N THR A 201 0.64 10.60 10.62
CA THR A 201 0.31 12.03 10.82
C THR A 201 1.45 12.77 11.50
N TYR A 202 2.04 12.20 12.55
CA TYR A 202 3.20 12.76 13.24
C TYR A 202 4.39 12.94 12.28
N LEU A 203 4.66 11.96 11.41
CA LEU A 203 5.75 12.02 10.43
C LEU A 203 5.52 13.09 9.36
N GLN A 204 4.26 13.38 9.00
CA GLN A 204 3.90 14.50 8.11
C GLN A 204 4.17 15.86 8.76
N LEU A 205 3.86 15.99 10.06
CA LEU A 205 4.06 17.24 10.81
C LEU A 205 5.54 17.50 11.15
N ASN A 206 6.35 16.45 11.23
CA ASN A 206 7.74 16.52 11.66
C ASN A 206 8.70 16.01 10.55
N PRO A 207 8.88 16.78 9.45
CA PRO A 207 9.65 16.35 8.28
C PRO A 207 11.13 16.05 8.60
N ARG A 208 11.68 16.61 9.67
CA ARG A 208 13.09 16.42 10.07
C ARG A 208 13.36 15.08 10.76
N VAL A 209 12.32 14.39 11.26
CA VAL A 209 12.49 13.09 11.92
C VAL A 209 12.98 12.05 10.91
N GLN A 210 14.02 11.29 11.26
CA GLN A 210 14.64 10.28 10.41
C GLN A 210 14.47 8.84 10.94
N ILE A 211 13.94 8.69 12.14
CA ILE A 211 13.75 7.39 12.82
C ILE A 211 12.27 7.24 13.15
N ILE A 212 11.76 6.01 13.10
CA ILE A 212 10.38 5.73 13.48
C ILE A 212 10.15 6.10 14.96
N PRO A 213 9.20 6.98 15.30
CA PRO A 213 8.93 7.36 16.68
C PRO A 213 8.24 6.22 17.45
N SER A 214 8.50 6.12 18.76
CA SER A 214 7.74 5.25 19.63
C SER A 214 6.30 5.77 19.80
N HIS A 215 5.39 4.89 20.21
CA HIS A 215 4.00 5.29 20.48
C HIS A 215 3.92 6.34 21.59
N GLU A 216 4.72 6.21 22.64
CA GLU A 216 4.79 7.16 23.76
C GLU A 216 5.22 8.55 23.30
N THR A 217 6.22 8.65 22.41
CA THR A 217 6.64 9.94 21.83
C THR A 217 5.50 10.62 21.08
N ILE A 218 4.70 9.85 20.33
CA ILE A 218 3.53 10.37 19.61
C ILE A 218 2.46 10.85 20.61
N LEU A 219 2.19 10.07 21.66
CA LEU A 219 1.23 10.42 22.70
C LEU A 219 1.65 11.72 23.42
N MET A 220 2.91 11.82 23.83
CA MET A 220 3.47 13.02 24.47
C MET A 220 3.38 14.23 23.56
N TYR A 221 3.69 14.06 22.27
CA TYR A 221 3.62 15.16 21.30
C TYR A 221 2.21 15.75 21.22
N PHE A 222 1.20 14.92 20.94
CA PHE A 222 -0.16 15.43 20.76
C PHE A 222 -0.82 15.87 22.07
N SER A 223 -0.53 15.19 23.20
CA SER A 223 -1.04 15.59 24.52
C SER A 223 -0.43 16.90 25.05
N SER A 224 0.80 17.24 24.64
CA SER A 224 1.45 18.52 24.98
C SER A 224 0.83 19.73 24.28
N LEU A 225 0.05 19.51 23.22
CA LEU A 225 -0.62 20.58 22.51
C LEU A 225 -1.73 21.21 23.35
N SER A 226 -2.04 22.49 23.09
CA SER A 226 -3.08 23.25 23.79
C SER A 226 -4.39 22.47 23.99
N LYS A 227 -4.93 22.43 25.21
CA LYS A 227 -6.17 21.70 25.52
C LYS A 227 -7.45 22.46 25.16
N ARG A 228 -7.35 23.60 24.45
CA ARG A 228 -8.52 24.38 24.01
C ARG A 228 -9.39 23.62 23.01
N CYS A 229 -8.76 22.84 22.12
CA CYS A 229 -9.43 21.96 21.17
C CYS A 229 -8.50 20.81 20.76
N SER A 230 -9.12 19.73 20.27
CA SER A 230 -8.41 18.54 19.79
C SER A 230 -7.59 18.86 18.54
N PHE A 231 -6.55 18.06 18.26
CA PHE A 231 -5.71 18.28 17.08
C PHE A 231 -6.52 18.33 15.77
N LEU A 232 -7.49 17.42 15.56
CA LEU A 232 -8.28 17.36 14.32
C LEU A 232 -9.22 18.55 14.11
N GLU A 233 -9.53 19.33 15.15
CA GLU A 233 -10.35 20.55 15.04
C GLU A 233 -9.54 21.78 14.64
N ARG A 234 -8.21 21.71 14.73
CA ARG A 234 -7.31 22.81 14.35
C ARG A 234 -7.14 22.87 12.84
N GLU A 235 -6.80 24.06 12.33
CA GLU A 235 -6.49 24.26 10.91
C GLU A 235 -5.45 23.25 10.38
N ALA A 236 -4.37 23.00 11.14
CA ALA A 236 -3.36 22.01 10.77
C ALA A 236 -3.91 20.57 10.68
N GLY A 237 -4.91 20.24 11.51
CA GLY A 237 -5.50 18.91 11.63
C GLY A 237 -6.64 18.63 10.65
N GLN A 238 -7.32 19.66 10.15
CA GLN A 238 -8.51 19.52 9.29
C GLN A 238 -8.25 18.66 8.05
N ARG A 239 -7.07 18.80 7.43
CA ARG A 239 -6.69 18.01 6.25
C ARG A 239 -6.69 16.50 6.50
N TYR A 240 -6.46 16.06 7.74
CA TYR A 240 -6.36 14.66 8.12
C TYR A 240 -7.71 14.06 8.56
N ARG A 241 -8.74 14.89 8.76
CA ARG A 241 -10.04 14.44 9.30
C ARG A 241 -10.64 13.28 8.51
N THR A 242 -10.56 13.33 7.18
CA THR A 242 -11.12 12.30 6.29
C THR A 242 -10.37 10.97 6.35
N VAL A 243 -9.08 11.00 6.71
CA VAL A 243 -8.27 9.81 6.98
C VAL A 243 -8.76 9.12 8.24
N PHE A 244 -8.92 9.86 9.34
CA PHE A 244 -9.38 9.30 10.62
C PHE A 244 -10.86 8.88 10.61
N GLN A 245 -11.70 9.53 9.78
CA GLN A 245 -13.08 9.07 9.53
C GLN A 245 -13.15 7.73 8.80
N SER A 246 -12.06 7.31 8.14
CA SER A 246 -11.99 6.01 7.46
C SER A 246 -11.65 4.87 8.42
N LEU A 247 -11.31 5.18 9.69
CA LEU A 247 -11.03 4.19 10.72
C LEU A 247 -12.32 3.74 11.42
N ARG A 248 -12.35 2.47 11.84
CA ARG A 248 -13.45 1.88 12.60
C ARG A 248 -13.21 2.06 14.09
N LEU A 249 -13.24 3.31 14.54
CA LEU A 249 -12.88 3.66 15.92
C LEU A 249 -13.79 2.98 16.96
N HIS A 250 -15.02 2.63 16.59
CA HIS A 250 -15.94 1.83 17.42
C HIS A 250 -15.47 0.40 17.67
N GLY A 251 -14.51 -0.11 16.89
CA GLY A 251 -13.90 -1.42 17.10
C GLY A 251 -12.78 -1.42 18.16
N ILE A 252 -12.48 -0.28 18.78
CA ILE A 252 -11.50 -0.19 19.87
C ILE A 252 -12.23 -0.44 21.19
N THR A 253 -12.30 -1.71 21.61
CA THR A 253 -13.10 -2.13 22.78
C THR A 253 -12.31 -2.23 24.10
N SER A 254 -10.98 -2.22 24.05
CA SER A 254 -10.12 -2.34 25.24
C SER A 254 -10.13 -1.06 26.07
N SER A 255 -10.35 -1.18 27.38
CA SER A 255 -10.34 -0.07 28.33
C SER A 255 -9.00 0.68 28.33
N LYS A 256 -7.87 -0.04 28.23
CA LYS A 256 -6.54 0.56 28.11
C LYS A 256 -6.42 1.42 26.85
N HIS A 257 -6.89 0.92 25.71
CA HIS A 257 -6.82 1.65 24.44
C HIS A 257 -7.77 2.87 24.41
N LEU A 258 -8.93 2.76 25.06
CA LEU A 258 -9.85 3.89 25.24
C LEU A 258 -9.27 4.99 26.14
N GLU A 259 -8.47 4.61 27.14
CA GLU A 259 -7.74 5.59 27.95
C GLU A 259 -6.68 6.34 27.13
N ASP A 260 -5.90 5.61 26.31
CA ASP A 260 -4.91 6.23 25.41
C ASP A 260 -5.58 7.24 24.45
N LEU A 261 -6.75 6.88 23.90
CA LEU A 261 -7.59 7.73 23.06
C LEU A 261 -8.05 9.03 23.75
N ARG A 262 -8.33 8.96 25.05
CA ARG A 262 -8.74 10.12 25.85
C ARG A 262 -7.55 11.05 26.14
N GLN A 263 -6.36 10.49 26.37
CA GLN A 263 -5.18 11.24 26.78
C GLN A 263 -4.48 11.98 25.63
N ILE A 264 -4.53 11.44 24.40
CA ILE A 264 -3.75 11.95 23.26
C ILE A 264 -4.15 13.36 22.77
N ASN A 265 -5.30 13.92 23.19
CA ASN A 265 -5.81 15.22 22.71
C ASN A 265 -5.87 15.33 21.16
N PHE A 266 -6.18 14.23 20.50
CA PHE A 266 -6.14 14.13 19.04
C PHE A 266 -7.52 14.20 18.39
N LEU A 267 -8.46 13.38 18.89
CA LEU A 267 -9.81 13.27 18.34
C LEU A 267 -10.77 14.31 18.92
N PRO A 268 -11.74 14.81 18.14
CA PRO A 268 -12.80 15.68 18.63
C PRO A 268 -13.60 15.03 19.76
N LEU A 269 -13.97 15.83 20.77
CA LEU A 269 -14.77 15.35 21.89
C LEU A 269 -16.09 14.67 21.44
N PRO A 270 -16.85 15.19 20.45
CA PRO A 270 -18.06 14.53 19.98
C PRO A 270 -17.83 13.11 19.45
N TRP A 271 -16.66 12.84 18.85
CA TRP A 271 -16.33 11.49 18.37
C TRP A 271 -16.06 10.55 19.52
N LEU A 272 -15.28 10.99 20.51
CA LEU A 272 -15.01 10.22 21.72
C LEU A 272 -16.31 9.91 22.48
N THR A 273 -17.18 10.90 22.65
CA THR A 273 -18.49 10.72 23.28
C THR A 273 -19.34 9.71 22.51
N GLN A 274 -19.37 9.78 21.17
CA GLN A 274 -20.11 8.81 20.36
C GLN A 274 -19.57 7.38 20.52
N ILE A 275 -18.24 7.22 20.51
CA ILE A 275 -17.58 5.92 20.69
C ILE A 275 -17.95 5.34 22.07
N LEU A 276 -17.78 6.13 23.13
CA LEU A 276 -18.08 5.71 24.51
C LEU A 276 -19.58 5.41 24.70
N SER A 277 -20.47 6.24 24.13
CA SER A 277 -21.92 6.02 24.17
C SER A 277 -22.29 4.71 23.47
N ASN A 278 -21.69 4.42 22.30
CA ASN A 278 -21.93 3.16 21.58
C ASN A 278 -21.48 1.95 22.40
N HIS A 279 -20.33 2.02 23.07
CA HIS A 279 -19.85 0.96 23.95
C HIS A 279 -20.76 0.76 25.16
N TYR A 280 -21.20 1.85 25.80
CA TYR A 280 -22.15 1.81 26.91
C TYR A 280 -23.46 1.13 26.47
N HIS A 281 -24.06 1.56 25.36
CA HIS A 281 -25.27 0.95 24.83
C HIS A 281 -25.07 -0.53 24.46
N ALA A 282 -23.92 -0.91 23.90
CA ALA A 282 -23.64 -2.30 23.60
C ALA A 282 -23.55 -3.15 24.86
N LEU A 283 -22.92 -2.65 25.93
CA LEU A 283 -22.85 -3.33 27.23
C LEU A 283 -24.25 -3.49 27.86
N GLU A 284 -25.03 -2.42 27.91
CA GLU A 284 -26.41 -2.43 28.44
C GLU A 284 -27.32 -3.41 27.66
N ASN A 285 -27.15 -3.49 26.34
CA ASN A 285 -27.88 -4.44 25.49
C ASN A 285 -27.25 -5.85 25.48
N GLY A 286 -26.47 -6.21 26.50
CA GLY A 286 -25.91 -7.56 26.68
C GLY A 286 -24.88 -7.97 25.63
N GLY A 287 -24.18 -6.98 25.06
CA GLY A 287 -23.11 -7.09 24.07
C GLY A 287 -23.54 -6.83 22.63
N ASP A 288 -24.79 -6.46 22.38
CA ASP A 288 -25.31 -6.20 21.03
C ASP A 288 -24.81 -4.86 20.49
N MET A 289 -23.94 -4.92 19.48
CA MET A 289 -23.48 -3.74 18.76
C MET A 289 -24.62 -3.18 17.92
N THR A 290 -24.69 -1.85 17.79
CA THR A 290 -25.65 -1.18 16.92
C THR A 290 -25.60 -1.76 15.52
N LEU A 291 -26.67 -2.48 15.14
CA LEU A 291 -26.82 -3.12 13.84
C LEU A 291 -26.81 -2.05 12.74
N GLN A 292 -25.67 -1.90 12.07
CA GLN A 292 -25.58 -1.12 10.86
C GLN A 292 -25.57 -2.04 9.65
N LYS A 293 -26.22 -1.60 8.56
CA LYS A 293 -26.53 -2.43 7.38
C LYS A 293 -25.30 -2.94 6.64
N ASP A 294 -24.14 -2.30 6.83
CA ASP A 294 -22.90 -2.63 6.12
C ASP A 294 -21.90 -3.37 7.02
N PHE A 295 -21.90 -4.70 6.92
CA PHE A 295 -20.95 -5.57 7.62
C PHE A 295 -19.50 -5.23 7.29
N SER A 296 -19.22 -4.91 6.02
CA SER A 296 -17.84 -4.72 5.54
C SER A 296 -17.17 -3.51 6.18
N MET A 297 -17.93 -2.48 6.54
CA MET A 297 -17.44 -1.23 7.13
C MET A 297 -17.53 -1.20 8.66
N GLN A 298 -18.39 -2.03 9.26
CA GLN A 298 -18.73 -1.94 10.68
C GLN A 298 -18.27 -3.13 11.51
N ALA A 299 -17.90 -4.25 10.88
CA ALA A 299 -17.31 -5.38 11.58
C ALA A 299 -16.00 -4.97 12.28
N VAL A 300 -15.83 -5.46 13.51
CA VAL A 300 -14.60 -5.31 14.28
C VAL A 300 -13.60 -6.35 13.79
N ARG A 301 -12.42 -5.91 13.36
CA ARG A 301 -11.40 -6.78 12.77
C ARG A 301 -10.38 -7.21 13.81
N PHE A 302 -10.05 -8.49 13.75
CA PHE A 302 -8.94 -9.09 14.48
C PHE A 302 -8.15 -9.96 13.51
N GLY A 303 -6.83 -9.85 13.52
CA GLY A 303 -5.96 -10.46 12.52
C GLY A 303 -4.81 -11.24 13.14
N LEU A 304 -4.48 -12.38 12.51
CA LEU A 304 -3.31 -13.19 12.82
C LEU A 304 -2.33 -13.14 11.64
N LEU A 305 -1.04 -12.92 11.93
CA LEU A 305 0.01 -13.06 10.94
C LEU A 305 0.65 -14.44 11.10
N LEU A 306 0.47 -15.30 10.09
CA LEU A 306 0.97 -16.67 10.12
C LEU A 306 2.43 -16.70 9.66
N LYS A 307 3.31 -17.16 10.54
CA LYS A 307 4.71 -17.47 10.20
C LYS A 307 4.85 -18.98 9.94
N GLN A 308 5.96 -19.39 9.33
CA GLN A 308 6.22 -20.82 9.09
C GLN A 308 6.23 -21.65 10.38
N GLU A 309 6.67 -21.06 11.49
CA GLU A 309 6.59 -21.67 12.82
C GLU A 309 6.11 -20.62 13.82
N PRO A 310 5.31 -20.99 14.83
CA PRO A 310 4.83 -22.34 15.17
C PRO A 310 3.71 -22.89 14.25
N ARG A 311 3.44 -24.21 14.31
CA ARG A 311 2.38 -24.90 13.54
C ARG A 311 0.95 -24.41 13.78
N TYR A 312 0.70 -23.71 14.88
CA TYR A 312 -0.59 -23.11 15.17
C TYR A 312 -0.39 -21.69 15.72
N HIS A 313 -1.33 -20.81 15.39
CA HIS A 313 -1.37 -19.44 15.89
C HIS A 313 -2.75 -19.22 16.51
N GLU A 314 -2.78 -18.58 17.66
CA GLU A 314 -4.02 -18.29 18.38
C GLU A 314 -3.98 -16.87 18.95
N GLU A 315 -5.16 -16.25 19.03
CA GLU A 315 -5.36 -14.97 19.72
C GLU A 315 -6.73 -15.00 20.40
N ILE A 316 -6.77 -14.60 21.68
CA ILE A 316 -8.03 -14.45 22.42
C ILE A 316 -8.46 -12.98 22.38
N ILE A 317 -9.65 -12.76 21.85
CA ILE A 317 -10.29 -11.46 21.73
C ILE A 317 -11.41 -11.34 22.77
N SER A 318 -11.52 -10.16 23.38
CA SER A 318 -12.62 -9.82 24.29
C SER A 318 -13.52 -8.77 23.67
N ILE A 319 -14.81 -9.07 23.59
CA ILE A 319 -15.83 -8.16 23.06
C ILE A 319 -17.03 -8.18 24.00
N TYR A 320 -17.26 -7.06 24.71
CA TYR A 320 -18.41 -6.86 25.61
C TYR A 320 -18.66 -8.03 26.57
N GLY A 321 -17.57 -8.59 27.10
CA GLY A 321 -17.57 -9.69 28.06
C GLY A 321 -17.78 -11.08 27.51
N PHE A 322 -17.70 -11.24 26.19
CA PHE A 322 -17.51 -12.52 25.53
C PHE A 322 -16.05 -12.67 25.11
N PHE A 323 -15.50 -13.85 25.34
CA PHE A 323 -14.14 -14.21 24.92
C PHE A 323 -14.21 -15.17 23.75
N PHE A 324 -13.53 -14.83 22.67
CA PHE A 324 -13.40 -15.68 21.50
C PHE A 324 -11.93 -15.92 21.22
N GLU A 325 -11.57 -17.15 20.93
CA GLU A 325 -10.25 -17.52 20.47
C GLU A 325 -10.33 -17.75 18.96
N ILE A 326 -9.47 -17.05 18.22
CA ILE A 326 -9.26 -17.27 16.80
C ILE A 326 -8.09 -18.23 16.67
N LYS A 327 -8.28 -19.34 15.98
CA LYS A 327 -7.23 -20.34 15.75
C LYS A 327 -6.95 -20.53 14.28
N ALA A 328 -5.66 -20.54 13.95
CA ALA A 328 -5.12 -20.97 12.68
C ALA A 328 -4.18 -22.16 12.92
N ILE A 329 -4.46 -23.31 12.30
CA ILE A 329 -3.67 -24.53 12.46
C ILE A 329 -3.20 -25.00 11.10
N ARG A 330 -1.89 -25.18 10.94
CA ARG A 330 -1.29 -25.76 9.75
C ARG A 330 -1.63 -27.25 9.68
N TYR A 331 -2.34 -27.67 8.63
CA TYR A 331 -2.75 -29.06 8.42
C TYR A 331 -1.70 -29.83 7.58
N GLU A 332 -1.16 -29.17 6.54
CA GLU A 332 -0.14 -29.72 5.63
C GLU A 332 0.95 -28.67 5.33
N ALA A 333 1.87 -28.94 4.40
CA ALA A 333 2.94 -28.00 4.05
C ALA A 333 2.41 -26.63 3.57
N SER A 334 1.22 -26.58 2.96
CA SER A 334 0.66 -25.38 2.32
C SER A 334 -0.79 -25.05 2.71
N ALA A 335 -1.44 -25.85 3.56
CA ALA A 335 -2.86 -25.67 3.91
C ALA A 335 -3.04 -25.29 5.37
N TYR A 336 -3.94 -24.33 5.62
CA TYR A 336 -4.29 -23.86 6.96
C TYR A 336 -5.77 -24.04 7.22
N SER A 337 -6.08 -24.50 8.42
CA SER A 337 -7.45 -24.55 8.94
C SER A 337 -7.68 -23.39 9.91
N PHE A 338 -8.86 -22.78 9.80
CA PHE A 338 -9.25 -21.60 10.56
C PHE A 338 -10.58 -21.85 11.25
N TYR A 339 -10.69 -21.40 12.51
CA TYR A 339 -11.96 -21.37 13.22
C TYR A 339 -11.93 -20.36 14.36
N ILE A 340 -13.13 -19.99 14.79
CA ILE A 340 -13.37 -19.19 15.99
C ILE A 340 -13.97 -20.13 17.03
N GLN A 341 -13.53 -20.03 18.28
CA GLN A 341 -14.19 -20.71 19.39
C GLN A 341 -14.48 -19.77 20.54
N ARG A 342 -15.63 -19.92 21.18
CA ARG A 342 -15.95 -19.18 22.40
C ARG A 342 -15.29 -19.84 23.60
N VAL A 343 -14.66 -19.01 24.41
CA VAL A 343 -13.88 -19.41 25.59
C VAL A 343 -14.61 -18.97 26.86
N LYS A 344 -14.50 -19.78 27.93
CA LYS A 344 -15.09 -19.45 29.23
C LYS A 344 -14.21 -18.43 29.97
N GLN A 345 -14.84 -17.60 30.79
CA GLN A 345 -14.12 -16.64 31.65
C GLN A 345 -13.13 -17.28 32.64
N THR A 346 -13.35 -18.55 32.98
CA THR A 346 -12.50 -19.32 33.90
C THR A 346 -11.42 -20.12 33.17
N ASP A 347 -11.30 -19.95 31.85
CA ASP A 347 -10.34 -20.69 31.06
C ASP A 347 -8.90 -20.25 31.40
N PRO A 348 -7.98 -21.17 31.74
CA PRO A 348 -6.60 -20.83 32.05
C PRO A 348 -5.84 -20.12 30.92
N ALA A 349 -6.31 -20.24 29.67
CA ALA A 349 -5.72 -19.56 28.52
C ALA A 349 -5.97 -18.03 28.53
N LEU A 350 -6.96 -17.55 29.31
CA LEU A 350 -7.18 -16.12 29.47
C LEU A 350 -6.03 -15.50 30.25
N SER A 351 -5.38 -14.49 29.64
CA SER A 351 -4.37 -13.72 30.36
C SER A 351 -4.98 -13.07 31.61
N PHE A 352 -4.19 -12.98 32.69
CA PHE A 352 -4.60 -12.31 33.92
C PHE A 352 -5.18 -10.90 33.66
N PHE A 353 -4.55 -10.14 32.76
CA PHE A 353 -5.00 -8.79 32.39
C PHE A 353 -6.35 -8.79 31.66
N THR A 354 -6.62 -9.82 30.85
CA THR A 354 -7.89 -9.98 30.15
C THR A 354 -9.00 -10.37 31.12
N ALA A 355 -8.69 -11.20 32.12
CA ALA A 355 -9.68 -11.71 33.08
C ALA A 355 -10.08 -10.69 34.15
N GLU A 356 -9.15 -9.85 34.64
CA GLU A 356 -9.42 -8.99 35.81
C GLU A 356 -10.14 -7.67 35.43
N ARG A 357 -9.89 -7.13 34.23
CA ARG A 357 -10.37 -5.79 33.83
C ARG A 357 -11.40 -5.78 32.72
N SER A 358 -11.71 -6.93 32.13
CA SER A 358 -12.76 -7.00 31.10
C SER A 358 -14.12 -7.20 31.76
N PRO A 359 -15.20 -6.62 31.19
CA PRO A 359 -16.54 -7.06 31.56
C PRO A 359 -16.65 -8.57 31.32
N VAL A 360 -17.57 -9.23 32.02
CA VAL A 360 -17.87 -10.64 31.75
C VAL A 360 -19.37 -10.87 31.61
N SER A 361 -19.74 -11.52 30.51
CA SER A 361 -21.10 -11.95 30.25
C SER A 361 -21.31 -13.39 30.75
N LEU A 362 -22.33 -13.58 31.59
CA LEU A 362 -22.75 -14.89 32.10
C LEU A 362 -23.72 -15.62 31.16
N ARG A 363 -24.05 -15.05 30.00
CA ARG A 363 -24.99 -15.66 29.04
C ARG A 363 -24.42 -16.99 28.54
N GLN A 364 -25.25 -18.04 28.47
CA GLN A 364 -24.79 -19.36 28.03
C GLN A 364 -24.45 -19.40 26.54
N GLU A 365 -25.13 -18.60 25.73
CA GLU A 365 -24.97 -18.55 24.28
C GLU A 365 -24.85 -17.11 23.78
N ARG A 366 -24.21 -16.96 22.61
CA ARG A 366 -24.08 -15.68 21.92
C ARG A 366 -24.20 -15.90 20.42
N GLU A 367 -25.19 -15.29 19.79
CA GLU A 367 -25.26 -15.24 18.34
C GLU A 367 -24.24 -14.23 17.80
N VAL A 368 -23.44 -14.64 16.82
CA VAL A 368 -22.37 -13.84 16.21
C VAL A 368 -22.47 -13.96 14.70
N LYS A 369 -22.45 -12.81 14.03
CA LYS A 369 -22.22 -12.72 12.59
C LYS A 369 -20.73 -12.50 12.34
N TYR A 370 -20.09 -13.37 11.55
CA TYR A 370 -18.65 -13.34 11.32
C TYR A 370 -18.28 -13.70 9.87
N GLU A 371 -17.06 -13.37 9.50
CA GLU A 371 -16.43 -13.72 8.23
C GLU A 371 -14.94 -13.97 8.52
N ILE A 372 -14.39 -15.10 8.05
CA ILE A 372 -12.96 -15.39 8.15
C ILE A 372 -12.34 -15.14 6.78
N LYS A 373 -11.31 -14.29 6.73
CA LYS A 373 -10.53 -14.02 5.52
C LYS A 373 -9.07 -14.42 5.71
N ALA A 374 -8.51 -15.10 4.73
CA ALA A 374 -7.09 -15.41 4.64
C ALA A 374 -6.50 -14.82 3.36
N GLN A 375 -5.28 -14.29 3.46
CA GLN A 375 -4.59 -13.66 2.34
C GLN A 375 -3.15 -14.19 2.31
N CYS A 376 -2.71 -14.67 1.16
CA CYS A 376 -1.35 -15.17 0.99
C CYS A 376 -0.80 -14.86 -0.41
N MET A 377 0.52 -14.86 -0.53
CA MET A 377 1.21 -14.75 -1.81
C MET A 377 1.53 -16.16 -2.30
N MET A 378 1.03 -16.54 -3.47
CA MET A 378 1.31 -17.81 -4.14
C MET A 378 1.73 -17.55 -5.58
N ASP A 379 2.87 -18.10 -6.00
CA ASP A 379 3.41 -17.95 -7.37
C ASP A 379 3.50 -16.48 -7.82
N GLY A 380 3.89 -15.58 -6.92
CA GLY A 380 3.99 -14.15 -7.19
C GLY A 380 2.65 -13.43 -7.35
N LYS A 381 1.51 -14.07 -7.02
CA LYS A 381 0.18 -13.48 -7.05
C LYS A 381 -0.49 -13.55 -5.68
N TRP A 382 -1.12 -12.45 -5.29
CA TRP A 382 -1.96 -12.43 -4.10
C TRP A 382 -3.22 -13.26 -4.32
N ARG A 383 -3.49 -14.19 -3.41
CA ARG A 383 -4.76 -14.89 -3.31
C ARG A 383 -5.50 -14.47 -2.05
N GLU A 384 -6.83 -14.43 -2.16
CA GLU A 384 -7.75 -14.17 -1.06
C GLU A 384 -8.69 -15.36 -0.96
N PHE A 385 -8.88 -15.81 0.27
CA PHE A 385 -9.84 -16.83 0.62
C PHE A 385 -10.75 -16.27 1.69
N SER A 386 -12.04 -16.51 1.58
CA SER A 386 -13.01 -16.04 2.57
C SER A 386 -14.09 -17.08 2.77
N THR A 387 -14.63 -17.13 3.99
CA THR A 387 -15.95 -17.72 4.21
C THR A 387 -17.03 -16.80 3.66
N ASP A 388 -18.24 -17.30 3.51
CA ASP A 388 -19.42 -16.42 3.45
C ASP A 388 -19.59 -15.66 4.78
N GLN A 389 -20.48 -14.68 4.80
CA GLN A 389 -20.94 -14.07 6.04
C GLN A 389 -21.84 -15.05 6.77
N LEU A 390 -21.30 -15.67 7.83
CA LEU A 390 -22.00 -16.69 8.60
C LEU A 390 -22.59 -16.10 9.87
N THR A 391 -23.77 -16.58 10.25
CA THR A 391 -24.38 -16.29 11.56
C THR A 391 -24.46 -17.59 12.35
N GLN A 392 -23.89 -17.60 13.55
CA GLN A 392 -23.83 -18.79 14.39
C GLN A 392 -24.04 -18.43 15.86
N LYS A 393 -24.73 -19.31 16.60
CA LYS A 393 -24.77 -19.28 18.06
C LYS A 393 -23.56 -19.99 18.65
N PHE A 394 -22.78 -19.26 19.44
CA PHE A 394 -21.61 -19.75 20.16
C PHE A 394 -21.98 -20.01 21.63
N GLY A 395 -21.98 -21.29 22.01
CA GLY A 395 -22.12 -21.73 23.41
C GLY A 395 -20.79 -21.78 24.16
N VAL A 396 -20.80 -22.24 25.41
CA VAL A 396 -19.60 -22.43 26.24
C VAL A 396 -19.14 -23.90 26.34
N THR A 397 -19.88 -24.82 25.74
CA THR A 397 -19.59 -26.27 25.71
C THR A 397 -19.53 -26.78 24.27
N LYS A 398 -18.84 -27.89 24.06
CA LYS A 398 -18.85 -28.58 22.77
C LYS A 398 -20.24 -29.19 22.51
N PRO A 399 -20.73 -29.22 21.26
CA PRO A 399 -20.08 -28.74 20.02
C PRO A 399 -20.33 -27.25 19.71
N SER A 400 -21.26 -26.59 20.40
CA SER A 400 -21.74 -25.24 20.06
C SER A 400 -20.72 -24.12 20.28
N CYS A 401 -19.62 -24.38 20.98
CA CYS A 401 -18.58 -23.38 21.22
C CYS A 401 -17.70 -23.08 20.01
N LYS A 402 -17.71 -23.87 18.93
CA LYS A 402 -16.76 -23.77 17.82
C LYS A 402 -17.45 -23.48 16.49
N SER A 403 -16.83 -22.63 15.65
CA SER A 403 -17.29 -22.36 14.29
C SER A 403 -17.10 -23.53 13.34
N GLN A 404 -17.71 -23.47 12.16
CA GLN A 404 -17.29 -24.32 11.04
C GLN A 404 -15.78 -24.12 10.79
N VAL A 405 -15.06 -25.21 10.55
CA VAL A 405 -13.64 -25.17 10.21
C VAL A 405 -13.52 -24.86 8.72
N SER A 406 -12.83 -23.78 8.39
CA SER A 406 -12.53 -23.39 7.01
C SER A 406 -11.10 -23.78 6.68
N ILE A 407 -10.90 -24.48 5.57
CA ILE A 407 -9.57 -24.90 5.11
C ILE A 407 -9.27 -24.10 3.85
N PHE A 408 -8.12 -23.42 3.85
CA PHE A 408 -7.64 -22.60 2.75
C PHE A 408 -6.24 -23.03 2.32
#